data_AF-A0A7W6JPL7-F1
#
_entry.id   AF-A0A7W6JPL7-F1
#
_cell.length_a   1.000
_cell.length_b   1.000
_cell.length_c   1.000
_cell.angle_alpha   90.00
_cell.angle_beta   90.00
_cell.angle_gamma   90.00
#
_symmetry.space_group_name_H-M   'P 1'
#
loop_
_entity.id
_entity.type
_entity.pdbx_description
1 polymer ?
#
loop_
_entity_poly.entity_id
_entity_poly.type
_entity_poly.pdbx_seq_one_letter_code
_entity_poly.pdbx_strand_id
1 'polypeptide(L)'
;MSSNIGSSTSLGPVQAYLSGVARADAKGEVPSSVNIPTVSEAAAAVERVAKVRGADGVVGLGSDYRRIALASGLSVMWKVEVMAWGTAVLRTADPDGDPNS
;
A
#
# COMPACT_ATOMS: atom_id res chain seq x y z
N MET A 1 -14.82 11.85 27.94
CA MET A 1 -13.53 11.91 27.24
C MET A 1 -13.82 11.73 25.75
N SER A 2 -14.03 12.83 25.04
CA SER A 2 -14.24 12.79 23.58
C SER A 2 -12.86 12.75 22.93
N SER A 3 -12.56 11.68 22.20
CA SER A 3 -11.38 11.65 21.33
C SER A 3 -11.56 12.71 20.25
N ASN A 4 -10.77 13.78 20.29
CA ASN A 4 -10.56 14.66 19.14
C ASN A 4 -9.82 13.87 18.07
N ILE A 5 -10.56 13.05 17.31
CA ILE A 5 -10.13 12.64 15.99
C ILE A 5 -10.22 13.93 15.17
N GLY A 6 -9.08 14.62 15.03
CA GLY A 6 -9.01 15.86 14.26
C GLY A 6 -9.78 15.68 12.95
N SER A 7 -10.64 16.66 12.64
CA SER A 7 -11.46 16.62 11.44
C SER A 7 -10.56 16.37 10.23
N SER A 8 -10.95 15.44 9.36
CA SER A 8 -10.18 15.11 8.15
C SER A 8 -11.07 15.21 6.93
N THR A 9 -10.64 15.97 5.92
CA THR A 9 -11.36 16.10 4.66
C THR A 9 -10.90 15.00 3.71
N SER A 10 -11.83 14.19 3.23
CA SER A 10 -11.53 13.15 2.23
C SER A 10 -11.18 13.77 0.87
N LEU A 11 -10.05 13.35 0.30
CA LEU A 11 -9.64 13.59 -1.09
C LEU A 11 -10.00 12.41 -2.01
N GLY A 12 -10.72 11.42 -1.48
CA GLY A 12 -11.17 10.24 -2.23
C GLY A 12 -10.18 9.08 -2.23
N PRO A 13 -10.52 7.99 -2.94
CA PRO A 13 -9.78 6.73 -2.88
C PRO A 13 -8.45 6.81 -3.63
N VAL A 14 -7.45 6.12 -3.08
CA VAL A 14 -6.12 5.91 -3.66
C VAL A 14 -5.79 4.42 -3.65
N GLN A 15 -5.10 3.96 -4.67
CA GLN A 15 -4.70 2.56 -4.79
C GLN A 15 -3.35 2.44 -5.49
N ALA A 16 -2.63 1.38 -5.18
CA ALA A 16 -1.40 0.97 -5.87
C ALA A 16 -1.44 -0.53 -6.12
N TYR A 17 -0.93 -0.92 -7.29
CA TYR A 17 -0.79 -2.31 -7.70
C TYR A 17 0.66 -2.56 -8.11
N LEU A 18 1.28 -3.55 -7.48
CA LEU A 18 2.62 -4.01 -7.77
C LEU A 18 2.55 -5.47 -8.24
N SER A 19 3.35 -5.82 -9.23
CA SER A 19 3.45 -7.21 -9.67
C SER A 19 4.88 -7.58 -10.03
N GLY A 20 5.23 -8.83 -9.78
CA GLY A 20 6.54 -9.39 -10.10
C GLY A 20 6.41 -10.84 -10.54
N VAL A 21 7.36 -11.29 -11.35
CA VAL A 21 7.47 -12.70 -11.75
C VAL A 21 8.81 -13.21 -11.27
N ALA A 22 8.79 -14.38 -10.62
CA ALA A 22 9.98 -15.02 -10.09
C ALA A 22 10.03 -16.48 -10.51
N ARG A 23 11.21 -16.93 -10.95
CA ARG A 23 11.47 -18.36 -11.15
C ARG A 23 11.63 -19.02 -9.79
N ALA A 24 10.98 -20.16 -9.59
CA ALA A 24 11.19 -20.95 -8.40
C ALA A 24 12.57 -21.60 -8.41
N ASP A 25 13.14 -21.79 -7.23
CA ASP A 25 14.34 -22.59 -7.05
C ASP A 25 14.05 -24.10 -7.24
N ALA A 26 15.08 -24.93 -7.08
CA ALA A 26 14.95 -26.38 -7.19
C ALA A 26 13.99 -27.01 -6.15
N LYS A 27 13.62 -26.27 -5.09
CA LYS A 27 12.66 -26.68 -4.07
C LYS A 27 11.24 -26.15 -4.33
N GLY A 28 11.04 -25.38 -5.39
CA GLY A 28 9.75 -24.75 -5.70
C GLY A 28 9.49 -23.44 -4.93
N GLU A 29 10.48 -22.96 -4.17
CA GLU A 29 10.40 -21.72 -3.40
C GLU A 29 10.80 -20.53 -4.25
N VAL A 30 10.38 -19.33 -3.85
CA VAL A 30 10.86 -18.13 -4.55
C VAL A 30 12.19 -17.70 -3.93
N PRO A 31 13.29 -17.58 -4.71
CA PRO A 31 14.57 -17.15 -4.17
C PRO A 31 14.47 -15.75 -3.55
N SER A 32 15.10 -15.56 -2.39
CA SER A 32 15.16 -14.26 -1.70
C SER A 32 15.90 -13.17 -2.50
N SER A 33 16.61 -13.54 -3.56
CA SER A 33 17.31 -12.64 -4.49
C SER A 33 16.40 -12.02 -5.56
N VAL A 34 15.12 -12.40 -5.63
CA VAL A 34 14.16 -11.83 -6.58
C VAL A 34 13.38 -10.71 -5.90
N ASN A 35 13.29 -9.56 -6.56
CA ASN A 35 12.49 -8.43 -6.09
C ASN A 35 11.00 -8.76 -6.20
N ILE A 36 10.47 -9.48 -5.21
CA ILE A 36 9.05 -9.78 -5.07
C ILE A 36 8.39 -8.58 -4.38
N PRO A 37 7.36 -7.98 -4.99
CA PRO A 37 6.66 -6.88 -4.36
C PRO A 37 5.99 -7.32 -3.04
N THR A 38 6.06 -6.45 -2.05
CA THR A 38 5.53 -6.66 -0.71
C THR A 38 4.33 -5.76 -0.43
N VAL A 39 3.54 -6.13 0.58
CA VAL A 39 2.44 -5.29 1.10
C VAL A 39 2.95 -3.93 1.55
N SER A 40 4.09 -3.87 2.22
CA SER A 40 4.70 -2.63 2.68
C SER A 40 5.08 -1.70 1.53
N GLU A 41 5.62 -2.23 0.43
CA GLU A 41 5.94 -1.44 -0.75
C GLU A 41 4.68 -0.91 -1.44
N ALA A 42 3.62 -1.72 -1.51
CA ALA A 42 2.33 -1.29 -2.06
C ALA A 42 1.67 -0.22 -1.19
N ALA A 43 1.72 -0.36 0.14
CA ALA A 43 1.24 0.65 1.09
C ALA A 43 2.01 1.97 0.94
N ALA A 44 3.35 1.91 0.89
CA ALA A 44 4.18 3.09 0.65
C ALA A 44 3.91 3.72 -0.72
N ALA A 45 3.55 2.93 -1.73
CA ALA A 45 3.13 3.46 -3.03
C ALA A 45 1.79 4.19 -2.93
N VAL A 46 0.82 3.68 -2.17
CA VAL A 46 -0.46 4.37 -1.89
C VAL A 46 -0.21 5.72 -1.20
N GLU A 47 0.67 5.77 -0.21
CA GLU A 47 1.04 7.02 0.48
C GLU A 47 1.69 8.04 -0.47
N ARG A 48 2.60 7.59 -1.34
CA ARG A 48 3.20 8.46 -2.36
C ARG A 48 2.16 9.02 -3.32
N VAL A 49 1.21 8.20 -3.79
CA VAL A 49 0.11 8.65 -4.65
C VAL A 49 -0.78 9.66 -3.92
N ALA A 50 -1.09 9.42 -2.64
CA ALA A 50 -1.86 10.36 -1.84
C ALA A 50 -1.12 11.71 -1.67
N LYS A 51 0.19 11.68 -1.41
CA LYS A 51 1.02 12.89 -1.31
C LYS A 51 1.07 13.68 -2.62
N VAL A 52 1.14 13.01 -3.77
CA VAL A 52 1.06 13.67 -5.10
C VAL A 52 -0.29 14.37 -5.29
N ARG A 53 -1.36 13.86 -4.67
CA ARG A 53 -2.69 14.49 -4.65
C ARG A 53 -2.84 15.59 -3.58
N GLY A 54 -1.77 15.93 -2.87
CA GLY A 54 -1.78 16.94 -1.81
C GLY A 54 -2.35 16.44 -0.48
N ALA A 55 -2.50 15.13 -0.28
CA ALA A 55 -2.97 14.58 0.99
C ALA A 55 -1.90 14.68 2.08
N ASP A 56 -2.35 14.86 3.33
CA ASP A 56 -1.52 14.79 4.53
C ASP A 56 -1.33 13.35 5.01
N GLY A 57 -2.19 12.44 4.56
CA GLY A 57 -2.11 11.03 4.90
C GLY A 57 -3.14 10.17 4.19
N VAL A 58 -3.17 8.90 4.59
CA VAL A 58 -4.10 7.89 4.11
C VAL A 58 -4.75 7.19 5.30
N VAL A 59 -6.07 7.03 5.25
CA VAL A 59 -6.85 6.27 6.26
C VAL A 59 -7.52 5.05 5.62
N GLY A 60 -7.88 4.07 6.45
CA GLY A 60 -8.56 2.86 5.98
C GLY A 60 -7.69 2.02 5.02
N LEU A 61 -6.39 1.93 5.32
CA LEU A 61 -5.44 1.23 4.46
C LEU A 61 -5.72 -0.28 4.47
N GLY A 62 -5.98 -0.84 3.30
CA GLY A 62 -6.19 -2.26 3.08
C GLY A 62 -5.22 -2.79 2.02
N SER A 63 -5.03 -4.11 1.99
CA SER A 63 -4.15 -4.76 1.02
C SER A 63 -4.59 -6.18 0.67
N ASP A 64 -4.24 -6.61 -0.53
CA ASP A 64 -4.38 -7.99 -1.01
C ASP A 64 -3.03 -8.47 -1.56
N TYR A 65 -2.70 -9.73 -1.30
CA TYR A 65 -1.50 -10.41 -1.77
C TYR A 65 -1.90 -11.71 -2.45
N ARG A 66 -1.54 -11.85 -3.72
CA ARG A 66 -1.82 -13.04 -4.52
C ARG A 66 -0.55 -13.62 -5.09
N ARG A 67 -0.41 -14.94 -4.97
CA ARG A 67 0.67 -15.73 -5.57
C ARG A 67 0.06 -16.76 -6.51
N ILE A 68 0.43 -16.69 -7.79
CA ILE A 68 -0.15 -17.49 -8.87
C ILE A 68 0.97 -18.29 -9.54
N ALA A 69 0.79 -19.61 -9.68
CA ALA A 69 1.69 -20.43 -10.47
C ALA A 69 1.43 -20.23 -11.97
N LEU A 70 2.45 -19.89 -12.75
CA LEU A 70 2.33 -19.62 -14.19
C LEU A 70 2.69 -20.83 -15.09
N ALA A 71 3.43 -21.82 -14.58
CA ALA A 71 3.85 -22.99 -15.35
C ALA A 71 3.85 -24.26 -14.48
N SER A 72 3.43 -25.39 -15.07
CA SER A 72 3.56 -26.73 -14.51
C SER A 72 4.54 -27.56 -15.38
N GLY A 73 5.60 -28.08 -14.76
CA GLY A 73 6.72 -28.78 -15.42
C GLY A 73 8.05 -28.59 -14.65
N LEU A 74 9.21 -28.90 -15.26
CA LEU A 74 10.56 -28.81 -14.65
C LEU A 74 11.03 -27.39 -14.23
N SER A 75 10.19 -26.36 -14.37
CA SER A 75 10.50 -25.00 -13.93
C SER A 75 9.21 -24.27 -13.54
N VAL A 76 8.96 -24.17 -12.24
CA VAL A 76 7.82 -23.42 -11.71
C VAL A 76 8.16 -21.93 -11.76
N MET A 77 7.25 -21.13 -12.31
CA MET A 77 7.30 -19.68 -12.21
C MET A 77 6.14 -19.19 -11.35
N TRP A 78 6.41 -18.24 -10.47
CA TRP A 78 5.42 -17.61 -9.62
C TRP A 78 5.21 -16.17 -10.09
N LYS A 79 3.96 -15.79 -10.32
CA LYS A 79 3.54 -14.39 -10.37
C LYS A 79 3.10 -13.99 -8.98
N VAL A 80 3.61 -12.87 -8.49
CA VAL A 80 3.16 -12.25 -7.27
C VAL A 80 2.51 -10.92 -7.62
N GLU A 81 1.34 -10.69 -7.07
CA GLU A 81 0.55 -9.48 -7.24
C GLU A 81 0.21 -8.94 -5.86
N VAL A 82 0.48 -7.66 -5.64
CA VAL A 82 0.14 -6.96 -4.40
C VAL A 82 -0.66 -5.73 -4.74
N MET A 83 -1.83 -5.61 -4.11
CA MET A 83 -2.66 -4.43 -4.21
C MET A 83 -2.77 -3.80 -2.83
N ALA A 84 -2.68 -2.48 -2.75
CA ALA A 84 -3.05 -1.74 -1.55
C ALA A 84 -3.99 -0.60 -1.93
N TRP A 85 -4.87 -0.23 -1.01
CA TRP A 85 -5.85 0.84 -1.20
C TRP A 85 -6.12 1.58 0.11
N GLY A 86 -6.71 2.76 0.01
CA GLY A 86 -7.17 3.55 1.14
C GLY A 86 -7.83 4.84 0.67
N THR A 87 -8.09 5.75 1.62
CA THR A 87 -8.66 7.07 1.34
C THR A 87 -7.62 8.14 1.68
N ALA A 88 -7.28 8.96 0.69
CA ALA A 88 -6.42 10.12 0.89
C ALA A 88 -7.19 11.18 1.69
N VAL A 89 -6.55 11.80 2.67
CA VAL A 89 -7.17 12.81 3.52
C VAL A 89 -6.29 14.04 3.72
N LEU A 90 -6.92 15.20 3.84
CA LEU A 90 -6.32 16.41 4.41
C LEU A 90 -6.65 16.45 5.90
N ARG A 91 -5.68 16.78 6.74
CA ARG A 91 -5.94 17.10 8.13
C ARG A 91 -6.49 18.52 8.18
N THR A 92 -7.70 18.69 8.72
CA THR A 92 -8.19 20.03 9.03
C THR A 92 -7.34 20.53 10.19
N ALA A 93 -6.69 21.69 10.03
CA ALA A 93 -6.05 22.35 11.17
C ALA A 93 -7.13 22.63 12.22
N ASP A 94 -6.94 22.18 13.46
CA ASP A 94 -7.81 22.61 14.56
C ASP A 94 -7.70 24.15 14.67
N PRO A 95 -8.81 24.89 14.59
CA PRO A 95 -8.78 26.35 14.67
C PRO A 95 -8.44 26.89 16.07
N ASP A 96 -8.30 26.04 17.09
CA ASP A 96 -8.12 26.45 18.49
C ASP A 96 -6.66 26.45 18.97
N GLY A 97 -5.70 26.36 18.05
CA GLY A 97 -4.27 26.40 18.37
C GLY A 97 -3.66 27.79 18.27
N ASP A 98 -4.22 28.79 18.96
CA ASP A 98 -3.53 30.07 19.15
C ASP A 98 -2.51 29.89 20.29
N PRO A 99 -1.19 29.94 20.04
CA PRO A 99 -0.19 29.84 21.11
C PRO A 99 -0.07 31.13 21.95
N ASN A 100 -0.92 32.14 21.71
CA ASN A 100 -0.85 33.49 22.30
C ASN A 100 -2.22 34.05 22.73
N SER A 101 -3.07 33.26 23.40
CA SER A 101 -4.27 33.77 24.11
C SER A 101 -4.12 33.65 25.62
#